data_AF-A0A671RG06-F1
#
_entry.id   AF-A0A671RG06-F1
#
_cell.length_a   1.000
_cell.length_b   1.000
_cell.length_c   1.000
_cell.angle_alpha   90.00
_cell.angle_beta   90.00
_cell.angle_gamma   90.00
#
_symmetry.space_group_name_H-M   'P 1'
#
loop_
_entity.id
_entity.type
_entity.pdbx_description
1 polymer ?
#
loop_
_entity_poly.entity_id
_entity_poly.type
_entity_poly.pdbx_seq_one_letter_code
_entity_poly.pdbx_strand_id
1 'polypeptide(L)'
;MACRFNGLPYYMYINCRCLFCISYIQTYIRELTFSSNTKMAMSPTAMVARRALAAASQGSHEGGARTWKILSFVLALPGVGVCVANVYMKMQAHSHDHPEFVPYPHLRIRTKPWPWGDGNHSLFHNAHTNPLPTGYEGPHH
;
A
#
# COMPACT_ATOMS: atom_id res chain seq x y z
N MET A 1 -6.63 8.93 -25.82
CA MET A 1 -5.29 9.57 -25.73
C MET A 1 -4.37 8.58 -25.04
N ALA A 2 -3.59 7.82 -25.83
CA ALA A 2 -2.72 6.77 -25.33
C ALA A 2 -1.40 7.39 -24.84
N CYS A 3 -1.23 7.50 -23.52
CA CYS A 3 0.06 7.86 -22.95
C CYS A 3 1.02 6.67 -23.09
N ARG A 4 2.17 6.91 -23.73
CA ARG A 4 3.31 5.97 -23.74
C ARG A 4 3.82 5.79 -22.31
N PHE A 5 3.82 4.55 -21.82
CA PHE A 5 4.21 4.16 -20.46
C PHE A 5 5.66 3.61 -20.34
N ASN A 6 6.54 3.94 -21.29
CA ASN A 6 7.93 3.47 -21.24
C ASN A 6 8.79 4.53 -20.54
N GLY A 7 8.99 4.40 -19.22
CA GLY A 7 10.00 5.19 -18.49
C GLY A 7 9.59 5.78 -17.13
N LEU A 8 8.45 5.41 -16.54
CA LEU A 8 8.09 5.89 -15.19
C LEU A 8 8.76 5.02 -14.10
N PRO A 9 9.34 5.62 -13.05
CA PRO A 9 9.94 4.87 -11.95
C PRO A 9 8.89 3.96 -11.27
N TYR A 10 9.31 2.74 -10.91
CA TYR A 10 8.49 1.65 -10.35
C TYR A 10 7.52 2.10 -9.24
N TYR A 11 7.94 3.05 -8.40
CA TYR A 11 7.13 3.63 -7.32
C TYR A 11 5.90 4.40 -7.84
N MET A 12 6.02 5.10 -8.97
CA MET A 12 4.94 5.88 -9.57
C MET A 12 3.98 4.98 -10.38
N TYR A 13 4.49 3.88 -10.95
CA TYR A 13 3.68 2.84 -11.59
C TYR A 13 2.83 2.06 -10.57
N ILE A 14 3.39 1.76 -9.39
CA ILE A 14 2.68 1.15 -8.27
C ILE A 14 1.58 2.10 -7.75
N ASN A 15 1.85 3.40 -7.58
CA ASN A 15 0.83 4.34 -7.15
C ASN A 15 -0.30 4.49 -8.19
N CYS A 16 0.02 4.61 -9.48
CA CYS A 16 -0.99 4.64 -10.53
C CYS A 16 -1.80 3.33 -10.61
N ARG A 17 -1.17 2.15 -10.57
CA ARG A 17 -1.90 0.87 -10.57
C ARG A 17 -2.63 0.57 -9.26
N CYS A 18 -2.16 1.06 -8.12
CA CYS A 18 -2.86 0.92 -6.83
C CYS A 18 -4.08 1.84 -6.79
N LEU A 19 -3.97 3.08 -7.28
CA LEU A 19 -5.13 3.95 -7.46
C LEU A 19 -6.09 3.40 -8.51
N PHE A 20 -5.60 2.82 -9.62
CA PHE A 20 -6.43 2.11 -10.60
C PHE A 20 -7.03 0.82 -10.05
N CYS A 21 -6.37 0.11 -9.14
CA CYS A 21 -6.90 -1.10 -8.51
C CYS A 21 -7.90 -0.76 -7.40
N ILE A 22 -7.68 0.30 -6.62
CA ILE A 22 -8.66 0.84 -5.67
C ILE A 22 -9.86 1.39 -6.42
N SER A 23 -9.66 2.09 -7.55
CA SER A 23 -10.77 2.55 -8.38
C SER A 23 -11.41 1.42 -9.20
N TYR A 24 -10.70 0.36 -9.57
CA TYR A 24 -11.26 -0.86 -10.20
C TYR A 24 -11.99 -1.72 -9.18
N ILE A 25 -11.55 -1.80 -7.92
CA ILE A 25 -12.28 -2.45 -6.82
C ILE A 25 -13.49 -1.61 -6.41
N GLN A 26 -13.36 -0.27 -6.35
CA GLN A 26 -14.51 0.63 -6.19
C GLN A 26 -15.49 0.48 -7.36
N THR A 27 -15.01 0.37 -8.60
CA THR A 27 -15.84 0.19 -9.79
C THR A 27 -16.45 -1.21 -9.82
N TYR A 28 -15.72 -2.26 -9.48
CA TYR A 28 -16.23 -3.64 -9.40
C TYR A 28 -17.27 -3.81 -8.29
N ILE A 29 -17.08 -3.17 -7.13
CA ILE A 29 -18.09 -3.08 -6.08
C ILE A 29 -19.29 -2.26 -6.56
N ARG A 30 -19.09 -1.16 -7.30
CA ARG A 30 -20.17 -0.38 -7.92
C ARG A 30 -20.92 -1.17 -9.00
N GLU A 31 -20.26 -1.94 -9.84
CA GLU A 31 -20.85 -2.78 -10.91
C GLU A 31 -21.62 -3.98 -10.32
N LEU A 32 -21.11 -4.61 -9.26
CA LEU A 32 -21.87 -5.58 -8.45
C LEU A 32 -23.10 -4.95 -7.75
N THR A 33 -23.09 -3.63 -7.55
CA THR A 33 -24.23 -2.86 -7.02
C THR A 33 -25.12 -2.28 -8.15
N PHE A 34 -24.64 -2.22 -9.40
CA PHE A 34 -25.27 -1.50 -10.52
C PHE A 34 -25.88 -2.41 -11.60
N SER A 35 -25.60 -3.71 -11.61
CA SER A 35 -26.37 -4.69 -12.41
C SER A 35 -27.77 -4.97 -11.82
N SER A 36 -28.44 -3.95 -11.29
CA SER A 36 -29.86 -3.93 -10.97
C SER A 36 -30.33 -2.49 -11.11
N ASN A 37 -31.07 -2.20 -12.19
CA ASN A 37 -31.72 -0.92 -12.47
C ASN A 37 -32.76 -0.58 -11.40
N THR A 38 -32.31 -0.18 -10.21
CA THR A 38 -33.17 0.31 -9.13
C THR A 38 -32.50 1.49 -8.48
N LYS A 39 -33.23 2.63 -8.48
CA LYS A 39 -32.99 3.83 -7.67
C LYS A 39 -32.27 3.42 -6.39
N MET A 40 -31.03 3.89 -6.17
CA MET A 40 -30.24 3.55 -4.98
C MET A 40 -30.89 4.14 -3.72
N ALA A 41 -31.97 3.52 -3.26
CA ALA A 41 -32.35 3.56 -1.87
C ALA A 41 -31.26 2.78 -1.13
N MET A 42 -30.58 3.44 -0.18
CA MET A 42 -29.70 2.73 0.74
C MET A 42 -30.48 1.54 1.30
N SER A 43 -29.91 0.33 1.17
CA SER A 43 -30.52 -0.88 1.73
C SER A 43 -30.98 -0.60 3.17
N PRO A 44 -32.18 -1.04 3.59
CA PRO A 44 -32.64 -0.90 4.97
C PRO A 44 -31.56 -1.34 5.96
N THR A 45 -30.81 -2.39 5.63
CA THR A 45 -29.68 -2.91 6.41
C THR A 45 -28.52 -1.91 6.50
N ALA A 46 -28.19 -1.23 5.41
CA ALA A 46 -27.14 -0.21 5.39
C ALA A 46 -27.57 1.07 6.15
N MET A 47 -28.84 1.46 6.06
CA MET A 47 -29.39 2.59 6.83
C MET A 47 -29.44 2.25 8.33
N VAL A 48 -29.83 1.03 8.69
CA VAL A 48 -29.82 0.52 10.06
C VAL A 48 -28.40 0.41 10.60
N ALA A 49 -27.45 -0.09 9.82
CA ALA A 49 -26.04 -0.15 10.20
C ALA A 49 -25.45 1.25 10.44
N ARG A 50 -25.76 2.23 9.56
CA ARG A 50 -25.35 3.63 9.75
C ARG A 50 -25.97 4.25 11.00
N ARG A 51 -27.26 3.99 11.28
CA ARG A 51 -27.94 4.47 12.49
C ARG A 51 -27.40 3.82 13.76
N ALA A 52 -27.13 2.53 13.74
CA ALA A 52 -26.53 1.81 14.86
C ALA A 52 -25.10 2.29 15.15
N LEU A 53 -24.32 2.56 14.10
CA LEU A 53 -22.96 3.11 14.24
C LEU A 53 -22.97 4.56 14.75
N ALA A 54 -23.91 5.39 14.28
CA ALA A 54 -24.10 6.75 14.78
C ALA A 54 -24.56 6.76 16.24
N ALA A 55 -25.48 5.86 16.63
CA ALA A 55 -25.91 5.71 18.02
C ALA A 55 -24.77 5.22 18.93
N ALA A 56 -23.91 4.33 18.45
CA ALA A 56 -22.72 3.88 19.18
C ALA A 56 -21.68 5.00 19.39
N SER A 57 -21.70 6.05 18.56
CA SER A 57 -20.81 7.22 18.69
C SER A 57 -21.28 8.23 19.75
N GLN A 58 -22.54 8.14 20.21
CA GLN A 58 -23.10 9.03 21.24
C GLN A 58 -23.12 8.40 22.66
N GLY A 59 -22.42 7.28 22.87
CA GLY A 59 -22.36 6.61 24.16
C GLY A 59 -21.61 7.42 25.21
N SER A 60 -22.29 7.73 26.32
CA SER A 60 -21.75 8.30 27.56
C SER A 60 -20.41 7.67 27.97
N HIS A 61 -19.60 8.41 28.72
CA HIS A 61 -18.21 8.12 29.15
C HIS A 61 -17.93 6.71 29.72
N GLU A 62 -18.95 5.91 30.03
CA GLU A 62 -18.82 4.54 30.54
C GLU A 62 -18.93 3.44 29.45
N GLY A 63 -19.39 3.76 28.23
CA GLY A 63 -19.60 2.81 27.13
C GLY A 63 -18.46 2.76 26.10
N GLY A 64 -17.56 3.74 26.11
CA GLY A 64 -16.53 3.91 25.07
C GLY A 64 -15.62 2.69 24.92
N ALA A 65 -15.15 2.11 26.02
CA ALA A 65 -14.22 0.97 25.99
C ALA A 65 -14.80 -0.26 25.26
N ARG A 66 -16.11 -0.50 25.38
CA ARG A 66 -16.79 -1.58 24.65
C ARG A 66 -16.94 -1.27 23.18
N THR A 67 -17.31 -0.04 22.83
CA THR A 67 -17.40 0.42 21.42
C THR A 67 -16.05 0.33 20.72
N TRP A 68 -14.96 0.84 21.34
CA TRP A 68 -13.61 0.76 20.78
C TRP A 68 -13.13 -0.69 20.62
N LYS A 69 -13.47 -1.58 21.56
CA LYS A 69 -13.16 -3.01 21.43
C LYS A 69 -13.86 -3.62 20.21
N ILE A 70 -15.15 -3.35 20.03
CA ILE A 70 -15.92 -3.86 18.87
C ILE A 70 -15.35 -3.30 17.57
N LEU A 71 -15.10 -1.99 17.49
CA LEU A 71 -14.53 -1.36 16.29
C LEU A 71 -13.15 -1.95 15.94
N SER A 72 -12.29 -2.19 16.92
CA SER A 72 -10.98 -2.80 16.69
C SER A 72 -11.09 -4.21 16.11
N PHE A 73 -11.94 -5.08 16.68
CA PHE A 73 -12.04 -6.48 16.24
C PHE A 73 -12.88 -6.67 14.98
N VAL A 74 -13.91 -5.86 14.75
CA VAL A 74 -14.86 -6.05 13.65
C VAL A 74 -14.49 -5.20 12.42
N LEU A 75 -13.81 -4.08 12.62
CA LEU A 75 -13.46 -3.17 11.52
C LEU A 75 -11.95 -3.05 11.31
N ALA A 76 -11.19 -2.70 12.35
CA ALA A 76 -9.77 -2.40 12.19
C ALA A 76 -8.94 -3.64 11.81
N LEU A 77 -9.06 -4.73 12.58
CA LEU A 77 -8.31 -5.96 12.30
C LEU A 77 -8.68 -6.60 10.95
N PRO A 78 -9.96 -6.74 10.57
CA PRO A 78 -10.32 -7.21 9.24
C PRO A 78 -9.84 -6.27 8.13
N GLY A 79 -9.90 -4.96 8.35
CA GLY A 79 -9.37 -3.95 7.41
C GLY A 79 -7.88 -4.11 7.17
N VAL A 80 -7.08 -4.28 8.23
CA VAL A 80 -5.64 -4.57 8.12
C VAL A 80 -5.41 -5.89 7.40
N GLY A 81 -6.21 -6.92 7.67
CA GLY A 81 -6.13 -8.22 6.99
C GLY A 81 -6.29 -8.11 5.47
N VAL A 82 -7.25 -7.31 5.00
CA VAL A 82 -7.43 -7.05 3.55
C VAL A 82 -6.21 -6.35 2.96
N CYS A 83 -5.64 -5.36 3.66
CA CYS A 83 -4.43 -4.66 3.21
C CYS A 83 -3.22 -5.60 3.14
N VAL A 84 -3.03 -6.46 4.14
CA VAL A 84 -1.96 -7.47 4.16
C VAL A 84 -2.11 -8.44 3.00
N ALA A 85 -3.33 -8.94 2.74
CA ALA A 85 -3.59 -9.82 1.61
C ALA A 85 -3.27 -9.14 0.26
N ASN A 86 -3.63 -7.86 0.10
CA ASN A 86 -3.31 -7.11 -1.13
C ASN A 86 -1.79 -6.99 -1.37
N VAL A 87 -1.05 -6.60 -0.33
CA VAL A 87 0.41 -6.47 -0.42
C VAL A 87 1.05 -7.83 -0.68
N TYR A 88 0.58 -8.89 -0.02
CA TYR A 88 1.08 -10.24 -0.20
C TYR A 88 0.90 -10.76 -1.63
N MET A 89 -0.29 -10.56 -2.22
CA MET A 89 -0.54 -10.92 -3.62
C MET A 89 0.35 -10.12 -4.59
N LYS A 90 0.57 -8.83 -4.32
CA LYS A 90 1.46 -7.99 -5.15
C LYS A 90 2.93 -8.37 -5.03
N MET A 91 3.38 -8.74 -3.83
CA MET A 91 4.75 -9.22 -3.61
C MET A 91 5.03 -10.48 -4.44
N GLN A 92 4.08 -11.40 -4.54
CA GLN A 92 4.25 -12.61 -5.38
C GLN A 92 4.19 -12.33 -6.89
N ALA A 93 3.40 -11.35 -7.31
CA ALA A 93 3.16 -11.08 -8.73
C ALA A 93 4.27 -10.25 -9.40
N HIS A 94 5.18 -9.65 -8.63
CA HIS A 94 6.26 -8.81 -9.16
C HIS A 94 7.59 -9.53 -9.00
N SER A 95 8.34 -9.67 -10.11
CA SER A 95 9.73 -10.09 -10.02
C SER A 95 10.52 -9.00 -9.27
N HIS A 96 11.36 -9.41 -8.32
CA HIS A 96 12.18 -8.50 -7.52
C HIS A 96 13.46 -8.09 -8.26
N ASP A 97 13.42 -7.99 -9.58
CA ASP A 97 14.60 -7.62 -10.36
C ASP A 97 14.93 -6.15 -10.10
N HIS A 98 16.19 -5.90 -9.73
CA HIS A 98 16.66 -4.55 -9.52
C HIS A 98 16.78 -3.83 -10.88
N PRO A 99 16.49 -2.53 -10.94
CA PRO A 99 16.69 -1.76 -12.16
C PRO A 99 18.16 -1.73 -12.55
N GLU A 100 18.44 -1.52 -13.84
CA GLU A 100 19.81 -1.30 -14.31
C GLU A 100 20.48 -0.14 -13.56
N PHE A 101 21.75 -0.33 -13.19
CA PHE A 101 22.49 0.68 -12.45
C PHE A 101 22.83 1.87 -13.34
N VAL A 102 22.30 3.05 -12.97
CA VAL A 102 22.69 4.33 -13.56
C VAL A 102 23.35 5.19 -12.47
N PRO A 103 24.62 5.62 -12.63
CA PRO A 103 25.35 6.41 -11.65
C PRO A 103 24.91 7.88 -11.68
N TYR A 104 23.71 8.16 -11.17
CA TYR A 104 23.22 9.52 -11.04
C TYR A 104 24.06 10.32 -10.03
N PRO A 105 24.52 11.53 -10.37
CA PRO A 105 25.42 12.31 -9.51
C PRO A 105 24.76 12.80 -8.20
N HIS A 106 23.43 12.83 -8.14
CA HIS A 106 22.66 13.23 -6.97
C HIS A 106 22.27 12.04 -6.06
N LEU A 107 22.54 10.80 -6.48
CA LEU A 107 22.29 9.60 -5.67
C LEU A 107 23.61 9.08 -5.11
N ARG A 108 23.54 8.36 -3.98
CA ARG A 108 24.69 7.65 -3.39
C ARG A 108 25.88 8.57 -3.07
N ILE A 109 25.59 9.82 -2.71
CA ILE A 109 26.59 10.82 -2.32
C ILE A 109 27.35 10.34 -1.08
N ARG A 110 28.69 10.34 -1.16
CA ARG A 110 29.60 10.01 -0.05
C ARG A 110 30.59 11.15 0.15
N THR A 111 30.25 12.10 1.01
CA THR A 111 31.16 13.20 1.38
C THR A 111 32.09 12.84 2.54
N LYS A 112 31.65 11.94 3.43
CA LYS A 112 32.42 11.40 4.55
C LYS A 112 32.09 9.90 4.68
N PRO A 113 33.07 9.04 5.01
CA PRO A 113 32.80 7.63 5.31
C PRO A 113 31.90 7.48 6.55
N TRP A 114 31.07 6.44 6.55
CA TRP A 114 30.28 6.06 7.73
C TRP A 114 31.18 5.57 8.87
N PRO A 115 30.77 5.74 10.15
CA PRO A 115 31.55 5.30 11.31
C PRO A 115 31.42 3.79 11.61
N TRP A 116 31.10 2.95 10.63
CA TRP A 116 30.98 1.49 10.77
C TRP A 116 31.42 0.78 9.48
N GLY A 117 31.68 -0.53 9.59
CA GLY A 117 32.03 -1.38 8.45
C GLY A 117 33.23 -0.82 7.67
N ASP A 118 33.07 -0.74 6.35
CA ASP A 118 34.05 -0.18 5.41
C ASP A 118 33.85 1.32 5.12
N GLY A 119 32.89 1.96 5.80
CA GLY A 119 32.51 3.35 5.56
C GLY A 119 31.73 3.60 4.27
N ASN A 120 31.52 2.59 3.42
CA ASN A 120 30.85 2.69 2.13
C ASN A 120 29.48 1.97 2.09
N HIS A 121 29.16 1.12 3.07
CA HIS A 121 27.84 0.49 3.17
C HIS A 121 26.93 1.25 4.16
N SER A 122 25.67 1.48 3.78
CA SER A 122 24.68 2.08 4.69
C SER A 122 24.34 1.13 5.84
N LEU A 123 23.80 1.64 6.94
CA LEU A 123 23.43 0.81 8.11
C LEU A 123 22.47 -0.34 7.75
N PHE A 124 21.47 -0.08 6.89
CA PHE A 124 20.55 -1.08 6.36
C PHE A 124 20.88 -1.37 4.88
N HIS A 125 22.13 -1.76 4.63
CA HIS A 125 22.55 -2.16 3.29
C HIS A 125 21.94 -3.50 2.89
N ASN A 126 21.46 -3.57 1.65
CA ASN A 126 20.98 -4.80 1.02
C ASN A 126 21.69 -4.92 -0.34
N ALA A 127 22.62 -5.87 -0.45
CA ALA A 127 23.45 -6.07 -1.65
C ALA A 127 22.61 -6.23 -2.93
N HIS A 128 21.41 -6.82 -2.81
CA HIS A 128 20.53 -7.07 -3.94
C HIS A 128 19.81 -5.82 -4.48
N THR A 129 19.49 -4.86 -3.61
CA THR A 129 18.64 -3.71 -3.99
C THR A 129 19.33 -2.36 -3.90
N ASN A 130 20.40 -2.26 -3.11
CA ASN A 130 21.07 -1.01 -2.78
C ASN A 130 22.47 -1.00 -3.41
N PRO A 131 22.64 -0.41 -4.60
CA PRO A 131 23.95 -0.38 -5.23
C PRO A 131 24.84 0.70 -4.60
N LEU A 132 26.13 0.40 -4.57
CA LEU A 132 27.20 1.31 -4.20
C LEU A 132 27.39 2.39 -5.27
N PRO A 133 28.21 3.43 -5.00
CA PRO A 133 28.58 4.41 -6.02
C PRO A 133 29.20 3.77 -7.29
N THR A 134 29.77 2.58 -7.16
CA THR A 134 30.40 1.80 -8.24
C THR A 134 29.47 0.82 -8.95
N GLY A 135 28.26 0.58 -8.45
CA GLY A 135 27.33 -0.40 -9.02
C GLY A 135 26.68 -1.32 -7.99
N TYR A 136 25.86 -2.26 -8.48
CA TYR A 136 25.37 -3.36 -7.65
C TYR A 136 26.52 -4.29 -7.26
N GLU A 137 26.48 -4.76 -6.03
CA GLU A 137 27.31 -5.89 -5.63
C GLU A 137 26.81 -7.12 -6.40
N GLY A 138 27.71 -7.83 -7.07
CA GLY A 138 27.34 -9.01 -7.84
C GLY A 138 26.74 -10.10 -6.95
N PRO A 139 26.18 -11.18 -7.53
CA PRO A 139 25.74 -12.33 -6.77
C PRO A 139 26.96 -13.02 -6.14
N HIS A 140 27.37 -12.56 -4.96
CA HIS A 140 28.25 -13.30 -4.08
C HIS A 140 27.39 -14.39 -3.43
N HIS A 141 27.58 -15.62 -3.88
CA HIS A 141 27.24 -16.83 -3.13
C HIS A 141 28.19 -16.99 -1.95
#